data_AF-A0A7C8YFE1-F1
#
_entry.id   AF-A0A7C8YFE1-F1
#
_cell.length_a   1.000
_cell.length_b   1.000
_cell.length_c   1.000
_cell.angle_alpha   90.00
_cell.angle_beta   90.00
_cell.angle_gamma   90.00
#
_symmetry.space_group_name_H-M   'P 1'
#
loop_
_entity.id
_entity.type
_entity.pdbx_description
1 polymer ?
#
loop_
_entity_poly.entity_id
_entity_poly.type
_entity_poly.pdbx_seq_one_letter_code
_entity_poly.pdbx_strand_id
1 'polypeptide(L)'
;SLKMDDYTREMMELKTLITRTLEKKGVLAKIRAELRASVFEAIEEEDQVIEKEEGLPPALLGSCNDRAKQLHASPSGRLLTALICEYLNWAQLNHTVKVYLSESNLPKDFWKAELKEFSSKIGYDLCRNRESRPVLLDVLEGFLKFENFVEVRGTGT
;
A
#
# COMPACT_ATOMS: atom_id res chain seq x y z
N SER A 1 -41.14 -3.20 -30.57
CA SER A 1 -40.56 -2.29 -29.57
C SER A 1 -40.69 -2.83 -28.15
N LEU A 2 -41.89 -2.99 -27.57
CA LEU A 2 -42.08 -3.32 -26.14
C LEU A 2 -41.23 -4.49 -25.58
N LYS A 3 -41.08 -5.60 -26.31
CA LYS A 3 -40.23 -6.74 -25.86
C LYS A 3 -38.72 -6.44 -25.83
N MET A 4 -38.25 -5.55 -26.70
CA MET A 4 -36.85 -5.15 -26.78
C MET A 4 -36.51 -4.15 -25.67
N ASP A 5 -37.46 -3.27 -25.36
CA ASP A 5 -37.36 -2.28 -24.29
C ASP A 5 -37.36 -2.97 -22.91
N ASP A 6 -38.16 -4.04 -22.77
CA ASP A 6 -38.22 -4.86 -21.56
C ASP A 6 -36.92 -5.64 -21.32
N TYR A 7 -36.37 -6.26 -22.37
CA TYR A 7 -35.07 -6.93 -22.32
C TYR A 7 -33.93 -5.96 -21.95
N THR A 8 -33.98 -4.73 -22.47
CA THR A 8 -32.98 -3.70 -22.16
C THR A 8 -33.05 -3.28 -20.68
N ARG A 9 -34.27 -3.21 -20.12
CA ARG A 9 -34.50 -2.92 -18.70
C ARG A 9 -34.02 -4.06 -17.80
N GLU A 10 -34.41 -5.30 -18.10
CA GLU A 10 -33.95 -6.48 -17.34
C GLU A 10 -32.42 -6.61 -17.37
N MET A 11 -31.79 -6.31 -18.52
CA MET A 11 -30.33 -6.29 -18.65
C MET A 11 -29.69 -5.19 -17.79
N MET A 12 -30.29 -4.00 -17.68
CA MET A 12 -29.80 -2.93 -16.80
C MET A 12 -29.94 -3.29 -15.32
N GLU A 13 -31.06 -3.91 -14.93
CA GLU A 13 -31.28 -4.37 -13.55
C GLU A 13 -30.29 -5.46 -13.17
N LEU A 14 -30.06 -6.42 -14.07
CA LEU A 14 -29.06 -7.47 -13.91
C LEU A 14 -27.65 -6.87 -13.79
N LYS A 15 -27.29 -5.93 -14.66
CA LYS A 15 -26.01 -5.20 -14.59
C LYS A 15 -25.85 -4.46 -13.26
N THR A 16 -26.92 -3.83 -12.78
CA THR A 16 -26.92 -3.08 -11.52
C THR A 16 -26.74 -4.02 -10.33
N LEU A 17 -27.44 -5.15 -10.33
CA LEU A 17 -27.34 -6.17 -9.28
C LEU A 17 -25.94 -6.81 -9.24
N ILE A 18 -25.39 -7.16 -10.40
CA ILE A 18 -24.02 -7.69 -10.53
C ILE A 18 -23.01 -6.65 -10.04
N THR A 19 -23.15 -5.38 -10.45
CA THR A 19 -22.26 -4.29 -10.02
C THR A 19 -22.29 -4.14 -8.50
N ARG A 20 -23.47 -4.02 -7.89
CA ARG A 20 -23.61 -3.91 -6.43
C ARG A 20 -23.03 -5.14 -5.70
N THR A 21 -23.23 -6.34 -6.26
CA THR A 21 -22.71 -7.58 -5.68
C THR A 21 -21.19 -7.63 -5.73
N LEU A 22 -20.58 -7.24 -6.86
CA LEU A 22 -19.14 -7.19 -7.04
C LEU A 22 -18.49 -6.06 -6.21
N GLU A 23 -19.19 -4.94 -5.99
CA GLU A 23 -18.75 -3.89 -5.06
C GLU A 23 -18.78 -4.39 -3.62
N LYS A 24 -19.90 -5.01 -3.19
CA LYS A 24 -20.04 -5.55 -1.83
C LYS A 24 -19.04 -6.67 -1.54
N LYS A 25 -18.72 -7.50 -2.54
CA LYS A 25 -17.69 -8.56 -2.42
C LYS A 25 -16.25 -8.03 -2.58
N GLY A 26 -16.06 -6.74 -2.85
CA GLY A 26 -14.73 -6.13 -3.05
C GLY A 26 -14.06 -6.50 -4.38
N VAL A 27 -14.69 -7.31 -5.24
CA VAL A 27 -14.12 -7.76 -6.52
C VAL A 27 -13.94 -6.59 -7.48
N LEU A 28 -14.89 -5.66 -7.53
CA LEU A 28 -14.76 -4.44 -8.36
C LEU A 28 -13.63 -3.52 -7.85
N ALA A 29 -13.41 -3.46 -6.54
CA ALA A 29 -12.28 -2.73 -5.97
C ALA A 29 -10.96 -3.38 -6.33
N LYS A 30 -10.89 -4.73 -6.28
CA LYS A 30 -9.72 -5.50 -6.71
C LYS A 30 -9.40 -5.29 -8.19
N ILE A 31 -10.38 -5.40 -9.08
CA ILE A 31 -10.20 -5.18 -10.53
C ILE A 31 -9.75 -3.74 -10.81
N ARG A 32 -10.34 -2.73 -10.13
CA ARG A 32 -9.89 -1.34 -10.28
C ARG A 32 -8.46 -1.14 -9.82
N ALA A 33 -8.06 -1.75 -8.70
CA ALA A 33 -6.69 -1.69 -8.20
C ALA A 33 -5.71 -2.39 -9.16
N GLU A 34 -6.11 -3.54 -9.70
CA GLU A 34 -5.32 -4.29 -10.68
C GLU A 34 -5.15 -3.52 -11.99
N LEU A 35 -6.22 -2.93 -12.52
CA LEU A 35 -6.16 -2.07 -13.71
C LEU A 35 -5.25 -0.86 -13.47
N ARG A 36 -5.38 -0.19 -12.31
CA ARG A 36 -4.48 0.91 -11.93
C ARG A 36 -3.04 0.42 -11.88
N ALA A 37 -2.77 -0.71 -11.22
CA ALA A 37 -1.44 -1.28 -11.13
C ALA A 37 -0.85 -1.62 -12.51
N SER A 38 -1.62 -2.25 -13.40
CA SER A 38 -1.18 -2.57 -14.76
C SER A 38 -0.92 -1.33 -15.62
N VAL A 39 -1.74 -0.27 -15.47
CA VAL A 39 -1.51 1.01 -16.15
C VAL A 39 -0.23 1.68 -15.62
N PHE A 40 -0.02 1.70 -14.31
CA PHE A 40 1.23 2.22 -13.74
C PHE A 40 2.45 1.41 -14.15
N GLU A 41 2.36 0.08 -14.19
CA GLU A 41 3.45 -0.82 -14.61
C GLU A 41 3.80 -0.62 -16.10
N ALA A 42 2.81 -0.48 -16.98
CA ALA A 42 3.03 -0.17 -18.39
C ALA A 42 3.65 1.22 -18.61
N ILE A 43 3.22 2.22 -17.84
CA ILE A 43 3.80 3.57 -17.90
C ILE A 43 5.25 3.56 -17.38
N GLU A 44 5.56 2.84 -16.29
CA GLU A 44 6.92 2.72 -15.74
C GLU A 44 7.86 2.01 -16.73
N GLU A 45 7.39 0.97 -17.43
CA GLU A 45 8.16 0.30 -18.48
C GLU A 45 8.45 1.23 -19.68
N GLU A 46 7.49 2.05 -20.11
CA GLU A 46 7.70 3.04 -21.17
C GLU A 46 8.61 4.21 -20.72
N ASP A 47 8.42 4.74 -19.50
CA ASP A 47 9.28 5.79 -18.94
C ASP A 47 10.73 5.28 -18.76
N GLN A 48 10.95 4.00 -18.40
CA GLN A 48 12.31 3.43 -18.35
C GLN A 48 12.98 3.29 -19.72
N VAL A 49 12.21 3.12 -20.79
CA VAL A 49 12.73 3.14 -22.17
C VAL A 49 13.12 4.56 -22.55
N ILE A 50 12.33 5.57 -22.16
CA ILE A 50 12.57 6.98 -22.44
C ILE A 50 13.73 7.55 -21.58
N GLU A 51 13.83 7.19 -20.30
CA GLU A 51 14.94 7.60 -19.41
C GLU A 51 16.29 7.06 -19.90
N LYS A 52 16.32 5.88 -20.54
CA LYS A 52 17.54 5.31 -21.12
C LYS A 52 18.02 6.01 -22.39
N GLU A 53 17.13 6.71 -23.11
CA GLU A 53 17.49 7.39 -24.36
C GLU A 53 17.70 8.90 -24.19
N GLU A 54 16.97 9.61 -23.32
CA GLU A 54 17.00 11.09 -23.33
C GLU A 54 17.14 11.82 -21.98
N GLY A 55 17.34 11.14 -20.84
CA GLY A 55 17.66 11.81 -19.57
C GLY A 55 16.66 12.91 -19.15
N LEU A 56 15.41 12.81 -19.62
CA LEU A 56 14.34 13.74 -19.30
C LEU A 56 13.75 13.39 -17.92
N PRO A 57 13.38 14.40 -17.11
CA PRO A 57 12.68 14.14 -15.85
C PRO A 57 11.33 13.46 -16.15
N PRO A 58 10.91 12.45 -15.37
CA PRO A 58 9.64 11.75 -15.59
C PRO A 58 8.47 12.72 -15.37
N ALA A 59 8.02 13.35 -16.46
CA ALA A 59 7.02 14.40 -16.47
C ALA A 59 5.58 13.86 -16.38
N LEU A 60 5.38 12.54 -16.45
CA LEU A 60 4.06 11.92 -16.48
C LEU A 60 3.57 11.39 -15.12
N LEU A 61 4.45 11.26 -14.13
CA LEU A 61 4.11 11.04 -12.70
C LEU A 61 3.81 12.36 -11.96
N GLY A 62 3.38 13.38 -12.69
CA GLY A 62 3.08 14.73 -12.22
C GLY A 62 1.78 14.85 -11.40
N SER A 63 1.61 14.02 -10.37
CA SER A 63 0.68 14.25 -9.25
C SER A 63 0.94 13.28 -8.08
N CYS A 64 2.20 12.96 -7.78
CA CYS A 64 2.48 12.09 -6.65
C CYS A 64 2.35 12.88 -5.33
N ASN A 65 1.43 12.43 -4.49
CA ASN A 65 1.00 12.96 -3.20
C ASN A 65 2.10 13.74 -2.45
N ASP A 66 2.07 15.08 -2.49
CA ASP A 66 3.09 15.93 -1.85
C ASP A 66 3.24 15.64 -0.34
N ARG A 67 2.15 15.20 0.30
CA ARG A 67 2.16 14.75 1.69
C ARG A 67 3.00 13.49 1.90
N ALA A 68 2.98 12.53 0.97
CA ALA A 68 3.82 11.33 1.03
C ALA A 68 5.30 11.72 0.87
N LYS A 69 5.62 12.60 -0.08
CA LYS A 69 6.99 13.13 -0.24
C LYS A 69 7.51 13.82 1.04
N GLN A 70 6.68 14.65 1.68
CA GLN A 70 7.02 15.27 2.95
C GLN A 70 7.21 14.25 4.07
N LEU A 71 6.40 13.19 4.11
CA LEU A 71 6.53 12.11 5.08
C LEU A 71 7.85 11.35 4.91
N HIS A 72 8.24 11.03 3.68
CA HIS A 72 9.49 10.31 3.39
C HIS A 72 10.77 11.15 3.58
N ALA A 73 10.65 12.47 3.73
CA ALA A 73 11.77 13.33 4.08
C ALA A 73 12.34 13.02 5.48
N SER A 74 11.50 12.51 6.38
CA SER A 74 11.92 12.09 7.72
C SER A 74 12.29 10.59 7.76
N PRO A 75 13.39 10.21 8.44
CA PRO A 75 13.72 8.80 8.68
C PRO A 75 12.56 8.01 9.32
N SER A 76 11.81 8.63 10.24
CA SER A 76 10.65 7.99 10.88
C SER A 76 9.49 7.79 9.91
N GLY A 77 9.32 8.68 8.93
CA GLY A 77 8.27 8.53 7.92
C GLY A 77 8.62 7.49 6.85
N ARG A 78 9.91 7.33 6.52
CA ARG A 78 10.40 6.20 5.70
C ARG A 78 10.14 4.86 6.41
N LEU A 79 10.45 4.78 7.70
CA LEU A 79 10.16 3.61 8.51
C LEU A 79 8.65 3.31 8.61
N LEU A 80 7.82 4.33 8.88
CA LEU A 80 6.36 4.18 8.92
C LEU A 80 5.84 3.56 7.61
N THR A 81 6.33 4.07 6.49
CA THR A 81 5.94 3.57 5.17
C THR A 81 6.38 2.13 4.96
N ALA A 82 7.59 1.79 5.43
CA ALA A 82 8.10 0.43 5.36
C ALA A 82 7.26 -0.56 6.19
N LEU A 83 6.81 -0.14 7.38
CA LEU A 83 5.91 -0.92 8.23
C LEU A 83 4.53 -1.13 7.59
N ILE A 84 3.98 -0.11 6.93
CA ILE A 84 2.70 -0.22 6.20
C ILE A 84 2.84 -1.21 5.04
N CYS A 85 3.91 -1.09 4.24
CA CYS A 85 4.18 -2.03 3.15
C CYS A 85 4.34 -3.47 3.64
N GLU A 86 5.01 -3.67 4.77
CA GLU A 86 5.17 -5.00 5.39
C GLU A 86 3.83 -5.59 5.80
N TYR A 87 2.98 -4.82 6.47
CA TYR A 87 1.63 -5.26 6.85
C TYR A 87 0.78 -5.62 5.62
N LEU A 88 0.77 -4.77 4.59
CA LEU A 88 0.02 -5.02 3.37
C LEU A 88 0.50 -6.29 2.65
N ASN A 89 1.82 -6.53 2.66
CA ASN A 89 2.42 -7.74 2.13
C ASN A 89 2.05 -8.98 2.96
N TRP A 90 2.10 -8.88 4.30
CA TRP A 90 1.68 -9.95 5.23
C TRP A 90 0.18 -10.31 5.03
N ALA A 91 -0.67 -9.30 4.82
CA ALA A 91 -2.10 -9.47 4.52
C ALA A 91 -2.39 -9.95 3.08
N GLN A 92 -1.36 -10.27 2.29
CA GLN A 92 -1.46 -10.74 0.89
C GLN A 92 -2.15 -9.75 -0.06
N LEU A 93 -2.10 -8.44 0.24
CA LEU A 93 -2.71 -7.37 -0.55
C LEU A 93 -1.76 -6.89 -1.68
N ASN A 94 -1.29 -7.82 -2.50
CA ASN A 94 -0.24 -7.56 -3.50
C ASN A 94 -0.58 -6.44 -4.49
N HIS A 95 -1.82 -6.35 -4.98
CA HIS A 95 -2.25 -5.27 -5.87
C HIS A 95 -2.28 -3.92 -5.16
N THR A 96 -2.71 -3.89 -3.91
CA THR A 96 -2.74 -2.68 -3.09
C THR A 96 -1.33 -2.17 -2.80
N VAL A 97 -0.37 -3.06 -2.54
CA VAL A 97 1.05 -2.69 -2.39
C VAL A 97 1.58 -2.03 -3.66
N LYS A 98 1.31 -2.61 -4.84
CA LYS A 98 1.74 -2.03 -6.13
C LYS A 98 1.18 -0.60 -6.32
N VAL A 99 -0.12 -0.42 -6.11
CA VAL A 99 -0.77 0.91 -6.22
C VAL A 99 -0.25 1.87 -5.16
N TYR A 100 -0.05 1.42 -3.93
CA TYR A 100 0.43 2.26 -2.84
C TYR A 100 1.86 2.76 -3.08
N LEU A 101 2.75 1.89 -3.58
CA LEU A 101 4.13 2.26 -3.93
C LEU A 101 4.15 3.25 -5.10
N SER A 102 3.34 3.01 -6.14
CA SER A 102 3.23 3.92 -7.29
C SER A 102 2.64 5.28 -6.89
N GLU A 103 1.59 5.32 -6.06
CA GLU A 103 0.99 6.57 -5.57
C GLU A 103 1.92 7.36 -4.63
N SER A 104 2.78 6.66 -3.89
CA SER A 104 3.75 7.27 -2.96
C SER A 104 5.08 7.64 -3.64
N ASN A 105 5.23 7.35 -4.95
CA ASN A 105 6.46 7.56 -5.71
C ASN A 105 7.68 6.89 -5.05
N LEU A 106 7.48 5.68 -4.53
CA LEU A 106 8.52 4.91 -3.87
C LEU A 106 9.01 3.77 -4.77
N PRO A 107 10.34 3.53 -4.82
CA PRO A 107 10.87 2.43 -5.61
C PRO A 107 10.38 1.08 -5.06
N LYS A 108 10.17 0.15 -6.00
CA LYS A 108 9.87 -1.25 -5.69
C LYS A 108 10.93 -1.79 -4.72
N ASP A 109 10.47 -2.48 -3.68
CA ASP A 109 11.31 -3.07 -2.62
C ASP A 109 12.04 -2.10 -1.66
N PHE A 110 11.82 -0.79 -1.75
CA PHE A 110 12.39 0.21 -0.80
C PHE A 110 12.17 -0.17 0.67
N TRP A 111 10.96 -0.63 1.00
CA TRP A 111 10.55 -1.01 2.35
C TRP A 111 11.37 -2.17 2.93
N LYS A 112 11.90 -3.08 2.10
CA LYS A 112 12.72 -4.21 2.58
C LYS A 112 14.08 -3.73 3.10
N ALA A 113 14.67 -2.74 2.45
CA ALA A 113 15.96 -2.17 2.86
C ALA A 113 15.82 -1.41 4.18
N GLU A 114 14.79 -0.56 4.29
CA GLU A 114 14.50 0.20 5.51
C GLU A 114 14.21 -0.71 6.71
N LEU A 115 13.40 -1.77 6.54
CA LEU A 115 13.13 -2.72 7.63
C LEU A 115 14.37 -3.50 8.06
N LYS A 116 15.26 -3.82 7.12
CA LYS A 116 16.53 -4.49 7.43
C LYS A 116 17.45 -3.58 8.24
N GLU A 117 17.56 -2.31 7.86
CA GLU A 117 18.31 -1.32 8.62
C GLU A 117 17.71 -1.11 10.02
N PHE A 118 16.39 -1.01 10.11
CA PHE A 118 15.67 -0.87 11.38
C PHE A 118 15.87 -2.07 12.32
N SER A 119 15.71 -3.30 11.81
CA SER A 119 15.94 -4.51 12.59
C SER A 119 17.39 -4.59 13.09
N SER A 120 18.35 -4.17 12.27
CA SER A 120 19.76 -4.13 12.64
C SER A 120 20.04 -3.12 13.77
N LYS A 121 19.36 -1.96 13.74
CA LYS A 121 19.49 -0.91 14.78
C LYS A 121 18.86 -1.29 16.11
N ILE A 122 17.73 -2.01 16.10
CA ILE A 122 17.02 -2.36 17.33
C ILE A 122 17.63 -3.60 18.02
N GLY A 123 18.52 -4.35 17.34
CA GLY A 123 19.14 -5.55 17.91
C GLY A 123 18.12 -6.64 18.29
N TYR A 124 16.88 -6.47 17.82
CA TYR A 124 15.76 -7.36 18.09
C TYR A 124 15.56 -8.22 16.85
N ASP A 125 15.52 -9.53 17.07
CA ASP A 125 15.32 -10.51 16.03
C ASP A 125 13.83 -10.53 15.63
N LEU A 126 13.39 -9.44 14.99
CA LEU A 126 12.10 -9.30 14.31
C LEU A 126 11.89 -10.38 13.23
N CYS A 127 12.94 -11.16 12.91
CA CYS A 127 12.88 -12.24 11.94
C CYS A 127 12.25 -13.52 12.48
N ARG A 128 11.97 -13.64 13.79
CA ARG A 128 11.58 -14.92 14.37
C ARG A 128 10.20 -15.40 13.92
N ASN A 129 9.30 -14.53 13.43
CA ASN A 129 7.93 -14.89 13.05
C ASN A 129 7.33 -14.08 11.88
N ARG A 130 8.14 -13.73 10.87
CA ARG A 130 7.68 -12.93 9.70
C ARG A 130 6.48 -13.55 8.95
N GLU A 131 6.24 -14.84 9.12
CA GLU A 131 5.10 -15.57 8.54
C GLU A 131 3.84 -15.53 9.43
N SER A 132 3.97 -15.40 10.74
CA SER A 132 2.83 -15.52 11.66
C SER A 132 2.27 -14.18 12.13
N ARG A 133 3.06 -13.10 12.14
CA ARG A 133 2.65 -11.79 12.66
C ARG A 133 3.35 -10.65 11.89
N PRO A 134 2.66 -9.54 11.62
CA PRO A 134 3.27 -8.37 10.99
C PRO A 134 4.15 -7.62 11.98
N VAL A 135 5.27 -7.08 11.50
CA VAL A 135 6.24 -6.30 12.29
C VAL A 135 5.58 -5.08 12.93
N LEU A 136 4.62 -4.46 12.24
CA LEU A 136 3.87 -3.32 12.75
C LEU A 136 3.16 -3.63 14.08
N LEU A 137 2.72 -4.87 14.29
CA LEU A 137 2.10 -5.30 15.54
C LEU A 137 3.12 -5.38 16.68
N ASP A 138 4.32 -5.90 16.42
CA ASP A 138 5.39 -5.97 17.43
C ASP A 138 5.82 -4.57 17.89
N VAL A 139 5.88 -3.61 16.95
CA VAL A 139 6.17 -2.20 17.26
C VAL A 139 5.07 -1.60 18.15
N LEU A 140 3.80 -1.85 17.84
CA LEU A 140 2.67 -1.35 18.62
C LEU A 140 2.63 -1.95 20.04
N GLU A 141 2.85 -3.26 20.16
CA GLU A 141 2.93 -3.93 21.47
C GLU A 141 4.14 -3.42 22.28
N GLY A 142 5.27 -3.15 21.63
CA GLY A 142 6.43 -2.53 22.26
C GLY A 142 6.12 -1.15 22.81
N PHE A 143 5.40 -0.32 22.04
CA PHE A 143 4.95 1.00 22.48
C PHE A 143 4.00 0.92 23.68
N LEU A 144 2.97 0.06 23.62
CA LEU A 144 2.00 -0.11 24.72
C LEU A 144 2.67 -0.62 26.00
N LYS A 145 3.63 -1.55 25.90
CA LYS A 145 4.41 -2.01 27.05
C LYS A 145 5.23 -0.89 27.68
N PHE A 146 5.83 -0.02 26.85
CA PHE A 146 6.57 1.14 27.32
C PHE A 146 5.66 2.15 28.04
N GLU A 147 4.49 2.44 27.49
CA GLU A 147 3.51 3.37 28.08
C GLU A 147 3.03 2.87 29.45
N ASN A 148 2.67 1.59 29.57
CA ASN A 148 2.35 0.95 30.85
C ASN A 148 3.51 1.06 31.86
N PHE A 149 4.76 0.98 31.41
CA PHE A 149 5.95 1.13 32.26
C PHE A 149 6.20 2.57 32.73
N VAL A 150 5.73 3.56 31.98
CA VAL A 150 5.81 4.99 32.36
C VAL A 150 4.69 5.32 33.35
N GLU A 151 3.49 4.79 33.14
CA GLU A 151 2.34 5.02 34.02
C GLU A 151 2.58 4.44 35.43
N VAL A 152 3.14 3.23 35.52
CA VAL A 152 3.52 2.60 36.80
C VAL A 152 4.61 3.38 37.55
N ARG A 153 5.45 4.15 36.84
CA ARG A 153 6.45 5.05 37.47
C ARG A 153 5.89 6.42 37.84
N GLY A 154 4.81 6.87 37.21
CA GLY A 154 4.15 8.14 37.50
C GLY A 154 3.26 8.13 38.75
N THR A 155 2.80 6.96 39.20
CA THR A 155 1.97 6.79 40.40
C THR A 155 2.76 6.52 41.68
N GLY A 156 4.09 6.69 41.64
CA GLY A 156 5.02 6.36 42.72
C GLY A 156 5.57 7.56 43.50
N THR A 157 4.83 8.67 43.60
CA THR A 157 5.14 9.80 44.51
C THR A 157 4.00 10.04 45.48
#